data_AF-A0A5M8PWE2-F1
#
_entry.id   AF-A0A5M8PWE2-F1
#
_cell.length_a   1.000
_cell.length_b   1.000
_cell.length_c   1.000
_cell.angle_alpha   90.00
_cell.angle_beta   90.00
_cell.angle_gamma   90.00
#
_symmetry.space_group_name_H-M   'P 1'
#
loop_
_entity.id
_entity.type
_entity.pdbx_description
1 polymer ?
#
loop_
_entity_poly.entity_id
_entity_poly.type
_entity_poly.pdbx_seq_one_letter_code
_entity_poly.pdbx_strand_id
1 'polypeptide(L)'
;MGFASHAPRSFFLGIRGTPRRGHAIINVGDSLRFASGHSLKSCIHQVVPMDVPEDRYSIAYFLPPESEKVFKDSEGRWVTASQRHNEKYEVFKQPHSEQPANSVLTGGMN
;
A
#
# COMPACT_ATOMS: atom_id res chain seq x y z
N MET A 1 -28.34 9.74 -15.65
CA MET A 1 -27.53 9.09 -16.70
C MET A 1 -26.36 8.43 -15.98
N GLY A 2 -26.46 7.12 -15.72
CA GLY A 2 -25.53 6.41 -14.85
C GLY A 2 -24.48 5.66 -15.66
N PHE A 3 -23.21 5.83 -15.31
CA PHE A 3 -22.14 4.93 -15.75
C PHE A 3 -21.73 4.06 -14.56
N ALA A 4 -22.10 2.79 -14.63
CA ALA A 4 -21.55 1.74 -13.80
C ALA A 4 -20.37 1.10 -14.56
N SER A 5 -19.15 1.21 -14.04
CA SER A 5 -18.05 0.35 -14.45
C SER A 5 -17.85 -0.71 -13.37
N HIS A 6 -18.25 -1.94 -13.69
CA HIS A 6 -17.86 -3.13 -12.94
C HIS A 6 -16.35 -3.36 -13.17
N ALA A 7 -15.54 -3.10 -12.15
CA ALA A 7 -14.19 -3.66 -12.05
C ALA A 7 -14.24 -4.96 -11.22
N PRO A 8 -13.48 -5.99 -11.60
CA PRO A 8 -13.57 -7.32 -11.01
C PRO A 8 -13.14 -7.32 -9.54
N ARG A 9 -13.68 -8.28 -8.79
CA ARG A 9 -13.41 -8.51 -7.37
C ARG A 9 -11.90 -8.73 -7.13
N SER A 10 -11.17 -7.69 -6.73
CA SER A 10 -9.83 -7.82 -6.17
C SER A 10 -9.73 -7.00 -4.88
N PHE A 11 -9.47 -7.72 -3.78
CA PHE A 11 -8.99 -7.26 -2.47
C PHE A 11 -9.40 -5.83 -2.02
N PHE A 12 -10.50 -5.74 -1.29
CA PHE A 12 -10.83 -4.55 -0.49
C PHE A 12 -10.14 -4.65 0.89
N LEU A 13 -9.09 -3.87 1.12
CA LEU A 13 -8.81 -3.33 2.46
C LEU A 13 -9.10 -1.82 2.44
N GLY A 14 -10.35 -1.47 2.17
CA GLY A 14 -10.95 -0.39 2.93
C GLY A 14 -11.12 -0.91 4.35
N ILE A 15 -10.95 -0.08 5.36
CA ILE A 15 -11.32 -0.43 6.74
C ILE A 15 -12.83 -0.74 6.73
N ARG A 16 -13.21 -2.00 6.42
CA ARG A 16 -14.59 -2.51 6.44
C ARG A 16 -15.01 -2.90 7.86
N GLY A 17 -14.07 -2.88 8.80
CA GLY A 17 -14.37 -3.01 10.22
C GLY A 17 -14.79 -1.66 10.78
N THR A 18 -15.86 -1.64 11.56
CA THR A 18 -16.21 -0.47 12.37
C THR A 18 -15.00 -0.10 13.24
N PRO A 19 -14.57 1.18 13.30
CA PRO A 19 -13.49 1.59 14.18
C PRO A 19 -13.74 1.09 15.60
N ARG A 20 -12.80 0.33 16.16
CA ARG A 20 -12.89 -0.17 17.53
C ARG A 20 -12.18 0.80 18.45
N ARG A 21 -12.91 1.33 19.44
CA ARG A 21 -12.33 2.25 20.43
C ARG A 21 -11.12 1.61 21.11
N GLY A 22 -10.03 2.36 21.24
CA GLY A 22 -8.78 1.90 21.86
C GLY A 22 -7.95 0.93 21.00
N HIS A 23 -8.27 0.77 19.71
CA HIS A 23 -7.54 -0.10 18.80
C HIS A 23 -6.97 0.68 17.62
N ALA A 24 -5.85 0.19 17.09
CA ALA A 24 -5.25 0.64 15.85
C ALA A 24 -5.20 -0.51 14.84
N ILE A 25 -5.18 -0.17 13.55
CA ILE A 25 -4.93 -1.13 12.48
C ILE A 25 -3.44 -1.07 12.15
N ILE A 26 -2.78 -2.23 12.16
CA ILE A 26 -1.35 -2.34 11.83
C ILE A 26 -1.23 -3.03 10.47
N ASN A 27 -0.81 -2.25 9.48
CA ASN A 27 -0.58 -2.74 8.12
C ASN A 27 0.89 -3.14 7.94
N VAL A 28 1.13 -4.23 7.22
CA VAL A 28 2.48 -4.63 6.80
C VAL A 28 2.86 -3.80 5.58
N GLY A 29 4.03 -3.15 5.63
CA GLY A 29 4.64 -2.45 4.50
C GLY A 29 5.70 -3.28 3.77
N ASP A 30 6.14 -2.78 2.62
CA ASP A 30 7.08 -3.47 1.71
C ASP A 30 8.39 -3.86 2.38
N SER A 31 8.99 -2.95 3.16
CA SER A 31 10.23 -3.23 3.89
C SER A 31 10.10 -4.40 4.85
N LEU A 32 8.96 -4.52 5.56
CA LEU A 32 8.73 -5.62 6.49
C LEU A 32 8.48 -6.94 5.75
N ARG A 33 7.75 -6.90 4.62
CA ARG A 33 7.62 -8.05 3.73
C ARG A 33 8.99 -8.55 3.26
N PHE A 34 9.85 -7.68 2.75
CA PHE A 34 11.18 -8.07 2.29
C PHE A 34 12.07 -8.57 3.42
N ALA A 35 12.10 -7.86 4.56
CA ALA A 35 12.87 -8.26 5.73
C ALA A 35 12.44 -9.61 6.31
N SER A 36 11.16 -9.97 6.17
CA SER A 36 10.61 -11.26 6.59
C SER A 36 10.89 -12.41 5.62
N GLY A 37 11.69 -12.19 4.57
CA GLY A 37 11.92 -13.18 3.52
C GLY A 37 10.64 -13.54 2.76
N HIS A 38 9.74 -12.57 2.58
CA HIS A 38 8.44 -12.73 1.92
C HIS A 38 7.42 -13.61 2.67
N SER A 39 7.66 -13.93 3.95
CA SER A 39 6.66 -14.64 4.79
C SER A 39 5.46 -13.76 5.16
N LEU A 40 5.67 -12.45 5.30
CA LEU A 40 4.60 -11.45 5.46
C LEU A 40 4.22 -10.83 4.11
N LYS A 41 2.94 -10.48 3.95
CA LYS A 41 2.41 -9.83 2.74
C LYS A 41 2.17 -8.35 2.99
N SER A 42 2.62 -7.49 2.08
CA SER A 42 2.31 -6.06 2.14
C SER A 42 0.80 -5.83 1.99
N CYS A 43 0.23 -4.88 2.71
CA CYS A 43 -1.18 -4.59 2.61
C CYS A 43 -1.46 -3.56 1.50
N ILE A 44 -2.15 -3.97 0.44
CA ILE A 44 -2.76 -3.05 -0.52
C ILE A 44 -4.06 -2.53 0.10
N HIS A 45 -4.16 -1.21 0.27
CA HIS A 45 -5.31 -0.56 0.89
C HIS A 45 -5.70 0.70 0.13
N GLN A 46 -6.99 1.00 0.12
CA GLN A 46 -7.55 2.16 -0.56
C GLN A 46 -8.65 2.80 0.30
N VAL A 47 -8.75 4.12 0.22
CA VAL A 47 -9.88 4.85 0.80
C VAL A 47 -10.98 4.89 -0.25
N VAL A 48 -12.09 4.24 0.05
CA VAL A 48 -13.29 4.26 -0.80
C VAL A 48 -14.23 5.34 -0.26
N PRO A 49 -14.74 6.24 -1.12
CA PRO A 49 -15.80 7.16 -0.75
C PRO A 49 -17.01 6.40 -0.20
N MET A 50 -17.60 6.91 0.86
CA MET A 50 -18.82 6.34 1.45
C MET A 50 -19.91 7.38 1.36
N ASP A 51 -21.13 6.94 1.05
CA ASP A 51 -22.32 7.78 1.07
C ASP A 51 -22.84 7.89 2.52
N VAL A 52 -22.13 8.68 3.33
CA VAL A 52 -22.48 8.98 4.72
C VAL A 52 -22.48 10.48 4.95
N PRO A 53 -23.37 11.03 5.79
CA PRO A 53 -23.44 12.46 6.05
C PRO A 53 -22.29 12.98 6.92
N GLU A 54 -21.58 12.11 7.65
CA GLU A 54 -20.48 12.50 8.53
C GLU A 54 -19.10 12.42 7.87
N ASP A 55 -18.24 13.38 8.20
CA ASP A 55 -16.82 13.33 7.86
C ASP A 55 -16.10 12.21 8.62
N ARG A 56 -15.15 11.55 7.94
CA ARG A 56 -14.27 10.54 8.53
C ARG A 56 -12.84 11.05 8.58
N TYR A 57 -12.30 11.17 9.78
CA TYR A 57 -10.89 11.49 10.02
C TYR A 57 -10.08 10.22 10.30
N SER A 58 -8.84 10.20 9.81
CA SER A 58 -7.88 9.12 10.08
C SER A 58 -6.47 9.69 10.10
N ILE A 59 -5.58 9.05 10.86
CA ILE A 59 -4.16 9.36 10.90
C ILE A 59 -3.41 8.12 10.44
N ALA A 60 -2.59 8.27 9.42
CA ALA A 60 -1.64 7.25 9.01
C ALA A 60 -0.29 7.53 9.69
N TYR A 61 0.27 6.51 10.35
CA TYR A 61 1.61 6.54 10.90
C TYR A 61 2.46 5.48 10.21
N PHE A 62 3.63 5.88 9.73
CA PHE A 62 4.59 4.98 9.09
C PHE A 62 5.81 4.83 10.00
N LEU A 63 6.23 3.58 10.22
CA LEU A 63 7.50 3.25 10.88
C LEU A 63 8.49 2.75 9.81
N PRO A 64 9.32 3.64 9.23
CA PRO A 64 10.29 3.23 8.23
C PRO A 64 11.48 2.52 8.88
N PRO A 65 12.15 1.61 8.17
CA PRO A 65 13.49 1.16 8.55
C PRO A 65 14.51 2.28 8.35
N GLU A 66 15.73 2.08 8.86
CA GLU A 66 16.88 2.95 8.57
C GLU A 66 17.13 3.04 7.05
N SER A 67 17.45 4.24 6.55
CA SER A 67 17.57 4.54 5.11
C SER A 67 18.51 3.60 4.35
N GLU A 68 19.65 3.25 4.96
CA GLU A 68 20.68 2.40 4.37
C GLU A 68 20.42 0.91 4.59
N LYS A 69 19.30 0.54 5.24
CA LYS A 69 18.96 -0.86 5.43
C LYS A 69 18.70 -1.51 4.08
N VAL A 70 19.45 -2.57 3.78
CA VAL A 70 19.34 -3.34 2.54
C VAL A 70 18.45 -4.57 2.72
N PHE A 71 17.63 -4.85 1.71
CA PHE A 71 16.81 -6.07 1.63
C PHE A 71 16.69 -6.54 0.18
N LYS A 72 16.37 -7.84 0.01
CA LYS A 72 16.09 -8.42 -1.30
C LYS A 72 14.61 -8.22 -1.64
N ASP A 73 14.33 -7.48 -2.72
CA ASP A 73 12.96 -7.24 -3.17
C ASP A 73 12.36 -8.47 -3.90
N SER A 74 11.13 -8.33 -4.38
CA SER A 74 10.43 -9.40 -5.11
C SER A 74 10.96 -9.68 -6.51
N GLU A 75 11.76 -8.78 -7.06
CA GLU A 75 12.45 -8.96 -8.34
C GLU A 75 13.84 -9.57 -8.14
N GLY A 76 14.22 -9.84 -6.88
CA GLY A 76 15.51 -10.39 -6.50
C GLY A 76 16.64 -9.36 -6.45
N ARG A 77 16.32 -8.06 -6.57
CA ARG A 77 17.29 -6.96 -6.47
C ARG A 77 17.62 -6.69 -5.00
N TRP A 78 18.87 -6.33 -4.72
CA TRP A 78 19.24 -5.75 -3.44
C TRP A 78 19.01 -4.25 -3.48
N VAL A 79 18.13 -3.75 -2.63
CA VAL A 79 17.74 -2.33 -2.60
C VAL A 79 17.83 -1.80 -1.17
N THR A 80 18.20 -0.53 -1.03
CA THR A 80 18.11 0.18 0.25
C THR A 80 16.66 0.60 0.52
N ALA A 81 16.34 0.88 1.78
CA ALA A 81 15.06 1.46 2.16
C ALA A 81 14.78 2.79 1.46
N SER A 82 15.80 3.66 1.39
CA SER A 82 15.71 4.96 0.73
C SER A 82 15.46 4.82 -0.77
N GLN A 83 16.18 3.94 -1.47
CA GLN A 83 15.97 3.64 -2.88
C GLN A 83 14.54 3.18 -3.13
N ARG A 84 14.07 2.20 -2.34
CA ARG A 84 12.74 1.64 -2.51
C ARG A 84 11.63 2.66 -2.28
N HIS A 85 11.78 3.50 -1.25
CA HIS A 85 10.85 4.60 -0.97
C HIS A 85 10.81 5.60 -2.13
N ASN A 86 11.97 6.00 -2.65
CA ASN A 86 12.06 7.00 -3.72
C ASN A 86 11.48 6.46 -5.03
N GLU A 87 11.80 5.21 -5.43
CA GLU A 87 11.19 4.55 -6.59
C GLU A 87 9.66 4.58 -6.50
N LYS A 88 9.11 4.23 -5.33
CA LYS A 88 7.67 4.24 -5.09
C LYS A 88 7.07 5.64 -5.20
N TYR A 89 7.75 6.64 -4.67
CA TYR A 89 7.31 8.03 -4.70
C TYR A 89 7.31 8.59 -6.13
N GLU A 90 8.30 8.24 -6.96
CA GLU A 90 8.31 8.64 -8.37
C GLU A 90 7.16 8.04 -9.15
N VAL A 91 6.79 6.77 -8.91
CA VAL A 91 5.62 6.17 -9.55
C VAL A 91 4.32 6.86 -9.10
N PHE A 92 4.19 7.23 -7.83
CA PHE A 92 3.00 7.98 -7.38
C PHE A 92 2.82 9.35 -8.06
N LYS A 93 3.91 9.96 -8.56
CA LYS A 93 3.84 11.23 -9.32
C LYS A 93 3.40 11.05 -10.77
N GLN A 94 3.46 9.83 -11.30
CA GLN A 94 3.09 9.56 -12.69
C GLN A 94 1.57 9.65 -12.88
N PRO A 95 1.10 9.89 -14.12
CA PRO A 95 -0.33 9.79 -14.45
C PRO A 95 -0.93 8.47 -13.99
N HIS A 96 -2.17 8.50 -13.49
CA HIS A 96 -2.84 7.30 -12.96
C HIS A 96 -2.95 6.17 -14.00
N SER A 97 -2.96 6.48 -15.30
CA SER A 97 -2.94 5.50 -16.39
C SER A 97 -1.62 4.71 -16.49
N GLU A 98 -0.51 5.28 -16.01
CA GLU A 98 0.84 4.70 -16.12
C GLU A 98 1.24 3.91 -14.86
N GLN A 99 0.71 4.30 -13.69
CA GLN A 99 0.99 3.65 -12.40
C GLN A 99 0.79 2.12 -12.37
N PRO A 100 -0.26 1.53 -12.98
CA PRO A 100 -0.51 0.09 -12.90
C PRO A 100 0.54 -0.79 -13.57
N ALA A 101 1.36 -0.22 -14.47
CA ALA A 101 2.41 -0.96 -15.15
C ALA A 101 3.59 -1.31 -14.21
N ASN A 102 3.68 -0.67 -13.05
CA ASN A 102 4.79 -0.84 -12.13
C ASN A 102 4.39 -1.63 -10.88
N SER A 103 5.06 -2.76 -10.67
CA SER A 103 4.86 -3.66 -9.52
C SER A 103 5.23 -3.01 -8.17
N VAL A 104 5.94 -1.86 -8.17
CA VAL A 104 6.36 -1.17 -6.95
C VAL A 104 5.20 -0.80 -6.03
N LEU A 105 4.04 -0.48 -6.59
CA LEU A 105 2.87 -0.06 -5.81
C LEU A 105 2.18 -1.24 -5.11
N THR A 106 2.36 -2.45 -5.61
CA THR A 106 1.79 -3.69 -5.04
C THR A 106 2.81 -4.44 -4.17
N GLY A 107 3.98 -3.86 -3.95
CA GLY A 107 5.09 -4.52 -3.28
C GLY A 107 5.75 -5.62 -4.13
N GLY A 108 5.47 -5.71 -5.43
CA GLY A 108 5.93 -6.80 -6.28
C GLY A 108 5.14 -8.10 -6.07
N MET A 109 3.88 -7.99 -5.65
CA MET A 109 2.93 -9.10 -5.58
C MET A 109 2.06 -9.08 -6.84
N ASN A 110 2.56 -9.67 -7.93
CA ASN A 110 1.82 -9.89 -9.17
C ASN A 110 1.12 -11.25 -9.16
#